data_AF-A0A949FRS8-F1
#
_entry.id   AF-A0A949FRS8-F1
#
_cell.length_a   1.000
_cell.length_b   1.000
_cell.length_c   1.000
_cell.angle_alpha   90.00
_cell.angle_beta   90.00
_cell.angle_gamma   90.00
#
_symmetry.space_group_name_H-M   'P 1'
#
loop_
_entity.id
_entity.type
_entity.pdbx_description
1 polymer ?
#
loop_
_entity_poly.entity_id
_entity_poly.type
_entity_poly.pdbx_seq_one_letter_code
_entity_poly.pdbx_strand_id
1 'polypeptide(L)'
;MYGGTSVTYNPPPPDTTFQDFLKEQQKKETRIAEQTEKTKAEERLQTIARKKSGAAGLPALKQRTLEELNQGLITYDVAERRLSDYASKYDLGTAEAAVDYKDAAGNTVVSGEGYTPVGIEADISELSKTYSGLLPARRKAGIQAAYEETLGRQASEEEIAKAEERFKNQVYGSIDEFRDSLSKSPEYQKKFNQSYLDNYYDTMFGKQTVTAEGERSGKRTFKFDKSLLPQYSGDLGSRTKVATPDFQSEITGTPFELQEQVQNIRDTRQYLFSAGLTNLQGEIDKETQKLKNEGTKEVSKIAAAGSLYSNLVSGFWG
;
A
#
# COMPACT_ATOMS: atom_id res chain seq x y z
N MET A 1 -96.35 -32.58 91.72
CA MET A 1 -95.39 -33.42 90.98
C MET A 1 -94.86 -32.60 89.82
N TYR A 2 -93.55 -32.38 89.79
CA TYR A 2 -92.85 -31.47 88.87
C TYR A 2 -92.61 -32.14 87.51
N GLY A 3 -93.00 -31.48 86.41
CA GLY A 3 -92.62 -31.85 85.06
C GLY A 3 -91.29 -31.21 84.69
N GLY A 4 -90.24 -32.01 84.53
CA GLY A 4 -88.93 -31.57 84.05
C GLY A 4 -88.84 -31.75 82.54
N THR A 5 -88.72 -30.66 81.80
CA THR A 5 -88.41 -30.65 80.36
C THR A 5 -87.03 -31.26 80.12
N SER A 6 -86.98 -32.38 79.41
CA SER A 6 -85.74 -32.98 78.91
C SER A 6 -85.19 -32.11 77.79
N VAL A 7 -84.02 -31.49 78.02
CA VAL A 7 -83.27 -30.78 76.99
C VAL A 7 -82.40 -31.80 76.28
N THR A 8 -82.75 -32.15 75.05
CA THR A 8 -81.92 -33.01 74.21
C THR A 8 -80.74 -32.20 73.68
N TYR A 9 -79.54 -32.48 74.19
CA TYR A 9 -78.30 -31.86 73.70
C TYR A 9 -77.91 -32.49 72.37
N ASN A 10 -78.02 -31.72 71.29
CA ASN A 10 -77.47 -32.09 69.99
C ASN A 10 -76.03 -31.55 69.93
N PRO A 11 -74.99 -32.42 69.98
CA PRO A 11 -73.62 -31.94 69.97
C PRO A 11 -73.35 -31.16 68.68
N PRO A 12 -72.55 -30.07 68.73
CA PRO A 12 -72.18 -29.34 67.54
C PRO A 12 -71.45 -30.29 66.56
N PRO A 13 -71.63 -30.11 65.24
CA PRO A 13 -70.92 -30.90 64.25
C PRO A 13 -69.41 -30.82 64.48
N PRO A 14 -68.64 -31.90 64.20
CA PRO A 14 -67.21 -31.92 64.42
C PRO A 14 -66.52 -30.80 63.63
N ASP A 15 -65.65 -30.05 64.29
CA ASP A 15 -64.89 -28.98 63.67
C ASP A 15 -63.88 -29.57 62.66
N THR A 16 -64.21 -29.38 61.38
CA THR A 16 -63.44 -29.89 60.23
C THR A 16 -62.58 -28.80 59.59
N THR A 17 -62.62 -27.56 60.10
CA THR A 17 -61.96 -26.40 59.50
C THR A 17 -60.46 -26.62 59.27
N PHE A 18 -59.77 -27.26 60.22
CA PHE A 18 -58.35 -27.60 60.07
C PHE A 18 -58.10 -28.71 59.04
N GLN A 19 -58.96 -29.74 58.98
CA GLN A 19 -58.84 -30.81 57.99
C GLN A 19 -59.10 -30.30 56.57
N ASP A 20 -60.07 -29.41 56.42
CA ASP A 20 -60.39 -28.80 55.13
C ASP A 20 -59.31 -27.80 54.71
N PHE A 21 -58.75 -27.03 55.64
CA PHE A 21 -57.56 -26.21 55.38
C PHE A 21 -56.36 -27.04 54.91
N LEU A 22 -56.09 -28.19 55.54
CA LEU A 22 -55.01 -29.09 55.10
C LEU A 22 -55.27 -29.67 53.71
N LYS A 23 -56.51 -30.05 53.39
CA LYS A 23 -56.89 -30.51 52.04
C LYS A 23 -56.73 -29.40 51.01
N GLU A 24 -57.08 -28.16 51.35
CA GLU A 24 -56.90 -27.01 50.47
C GLU A 24 -55.42 -26.68 50.25
N GLN A 25 -54.59 -26.77 51.29
CA GLN A 25 -53.13 -26.64 51.19
C GLN A 25 -52.53 -27.69 50.24
N GLN A 26 -52.86 -28.98 50.44
CA GLN A 26 -52.39 -30.06 49.57
C GLN A 26 -52.87 -29.88 48.10
N LYS A 27 -54.12 -29.46 47.90
CA LYS A 27 -54.65 -29.12 46.56
C LYS A 27 -53.94 -27.93 45.93
N LYS A 28 -53.46 -26.97 46.73
CA LYS A 28 -52.71 -25.82 46.24
C LYS A 28 -51.29 -26.22 45.85
N GLU A 29 -50.62 -27.02 46.67
CA GLU A 29 -49.26 -27.52 46.39
C GLU A 29 -49.23 -28.40 45.13
N THR A 30 -50.20 -29.30 44.98
CA THR A 30 -50.32 -30.14 43.78
C THR A 30 -50.54 -29.30 42.51
N ARG A 31 -51.42 -28.28 42.54
CA ARG A 31 -51.59 -27.35 41.40
C ARG A 31 -50.32 -26.58 41.07
N ILE A 32 -49.58 -26.12 42.08
CA ILE A 32 -48.32 -25.39 41.86
C ILE A 32 -47.27 -26.32 41.25
N ALA A 33 -47.15 -27.56 41.74
CA ALA A 33 -46.25 -28.56 41.19
C ALA A 33 -46.60 -28.92 39.73
N GLU A 34 -47.88 -29.14 39.44
CA GLU A 34 -48.37 -29.40 38.07
C GLU A 34 -48.09 -28.24 37.13
N GLN A 35 -48.35 -27.00 37.56
CA GLN A 35 -48.05 -25.80 36.76
C GLN A 35 -46.54 -25.66 36.52
N THR A 36 -45.71 -25.91 37.53
CA THR A 36 -44.25 -25.81 37.43
C THR A 36 -43.67 -26.86 36.48
N GLU A 37 -44.16 -28.09 36.54
CA GLU A 37 -43.72 -29.15 35.62
C GLU A 37 -44.20 -28.89 34.19
N LYS A 38 -45.42 -28.36 34.03
CA LYS A 38 -45.93 -27.93 32.72
C LYS A 38 -45.07 -26.82 32.11
N THR A 39 -44.74 -25.77 32.86
CA THR A 39 -43.91 -24.68 32.34
C THR A 39 -42.52 -25.16 31.95
N LYS A 40 -41.88 -26.00 32.78
CA LYS A 40 -40.58 -26.61 32.43
C LYS A 40 -40.65 -27.48 31.18
N ALA A 41 -41.72 -28.26 31.01
CA ALA A 41 -41.90 -29.09 29.84
C ALA A 41 -42.11 -28.26 28.56
N GLU A 42 -42.88 -27.18 28.65
CA GLU A 42 -43.07 -26.21 27.56
C GLU A 42 -41.75 -25.50 27.20
N GLU A 43 -40.95 -25.09 28.18
CA GLU A 43 -39.63 -24.48 27.96
C GLU A 43 -38.64 -25.45 27.28
N ARG A 44 -38.64 -26.73 27.70
CA ARG A 44 -37.82 -27.77 27.05
C ARG A 44 -38.27 -28.01 25.62
N LEU A 45 -39.58 -28.06 25.38
CA LEU A 45 -40.14 -28.17 24.03
C LEU A 45 -39.71 -27.04 23.12
N GLN A 46 -39.79 -25.79 23.60
CA GLN A 46 -39.31 -24.63 22.87
C GLN A 46 -37.80 -24.71 22.58
N THR A 47 -37.03 -25.19 23.55
CA THR A 47 -35.59 -25.41 23.40
C THR A 47 -35.27 -26.46 22.34
N ILE A 48 -35.97 -27.60 22.35
CA ILE A 48 -35.83 -28.66 21.34
C ILE A 48 -36.22 -28.13 19.96
N ALA A 49 -37.35 -27.41 19.84
CA ALA A 49 -37.79 -26.84 18.57
C ALA A 49 -36.77 -25.83 18.01
N ARG A 50 -36.21 -24.96 18.88
CA ARG A 50 -35.13 -24.03 18.51
C ARG A 50 -33.90 -24.79 18.01
N LYS A 51 -33.41 -25.79 18.77
CA LYS A 51 -32.25 -26.62 18.40
C LYS A 51 -32.45 -27.32 17.06
N LYS A 52 -33.62 -27.96 16.85
CA LYS A 52 -33.96 -28.61 15.57
C LYS A 52 -34.02 -27.63 14.39
N SER A 53 -34.63 -26.46 14.57
CA SER A 53 -34.66 -25.42 13.53
C SER A 53 -33.26 -24.92 13.17
N GLY A 54 -32.39 -24.74 14.18
CA GLY A 54 -30.99 -24.38 13.99
C GLY A 54 -30.21 -25.45 13.23
N ALA A 55 -30.34 -26.72 13.65
CA ALA A 55 -29.71 -27.86 12.99
C ALA A 55 -30.15 -28.02 11.53
N ALA A 56 -31.44 -27.81 11.22
CA ALA A 56 -31.95 -27.86 9.85
C ALA A 56 -31.37 -26.76 8.96
N GLY A 57 -31.06 -25.58 9.51
CA GLY A 57 -30.46 -24.45 8.77
C GLY A 57 -28.93 -24.53 8.62
N LEU A 58 -28.25 -25.33 9.43
CA LEU A 58 -26.78 -25.41 9.46
C LEU A 58 -26.16 -25.83 8.11
N PRO A 59 -26.68 -26.85 7.39
CA PRO A 59 -26.10 -27.26 6.10
C PRO A 59 -26.09 -26.13 5.05
N ALA A 60 -27.18 -25.37 4.95
CA ALA A 60 -27.28 -24.25 4.02
C ALA A 60 -26.30 -23.11 4.39
N LEU A 61 -26.15 -22.82 5.69
CA LEU A 61 -25.17 -21.85 6.16
C LEU A 61 -23.74 -22.30 5.85
N LYS A 62 -23.41 -23.57 6.10
CA LYS A 62 -22.10 -24.16 5.81
C LYS A 62 -21.77 -24.06 4.33
N GLN A 63 -22.70 -24.46 3.46
CA GLN A 63 -22.52 -24.40 2.01
C GLN A 63 -22.25 -22.96 1.55
N ARG A 64 -23.09 -22.00 1.97
CA ARG A 64 -22.88 -20.59 1.62
C ARG A 64 -21.55 -20.04 2.14
N THR A 65 -21.17 -20.41 3.36
CA THR A 65 -19.90 -19.98 3.97
C THR A 65 -18.71 -20.57 3.22
N LEU A 66 -18.79 -21.82 2.77
CA LEU A 66 -17.78 -22.45 1.91
C LEU A 66 -17.69 -21.77 0.54
N GLU A 67 -18.83 -21.44 -0.08
CA GLU A 67 -18.86 -20.73 -1.37
C GLU A 67 -18.23 -19.33 -1.26
N GLU A 68 -18.62 -18.54 -0.25
CA GLU A 68 -18.04 -17.23 0.03
C GLU A 68 -16.53 -17.34 0.35
N LEU A 69 -16.13 -18.35 1.13
CA LEU A 69 -14.72 -18.61 1.43
C LEU A 69 -13.96 -18.97 0.17
N ASN A 70 -14.48 -19.83 -0.70
CA ASN A 70 -13.86 -20.25 -1.97
C ASN A 70 -13.67 -19.08 -2.93
N GLN A 71 -14.65 -18.19 -3.00
CA GLN A 71 -14.61 -16.96 -3.81
C GLN A 71 -13.70 -15.88 -3.21
N GLY A 72 -13.27 -16.05 -1.95
CA GLY A 72 -12.42 -15.07 -1.26
C GLY A 72 -13.19 -13.85 -0.77
N LEU A 73 -14.52 -13.94 -0.68
CA LEU A 73 -15.38 -12.87 -0.16
C LEU A 73 -15.27 -12.72 1.36
N ILE A 74 -14.89 -13.80 2.05
CA ILE A 74 -14.64 -13.84 3.49
C ILE A 74 -13.29 -14.50 3.79
N THR A 75 -12.70 -14.13 4.93
CA THR A 75 -11.51 -14.80 5.46
C THR A 75 -11.88 -16.08 6.21
N TYR A 76 -10.90 -16.95 6.41
CA TYR A 76 -11.08 -18.18 7.20
C TYR A 76 -11.60 -17.87 8.62
N ASP A 77 -11.04 -16.88 9.30
CA ASP A 77 -11.46 -16.49 10.65
C ASP A 77 -12.94 -16.04 10.69
N VAL A 78 -13.41 -15.36 9.64
CA VAL A 78 -14.82 -14.95 9.52
C VAL A 78 -15.72 -16.15 9.27
N ALA A 79 -15.29 -17.09 8.43
CA ALA A 79 -16.00 -18.33 8.17
C ALA A 79 -16.15 -19.18 9.45
N GLU A 80 -15.06 -19.34 10.21
CA GLU A 80 -15.05 -20.09 11.48
C GLU A 80 -15.96 -19.44 12.51
N ARG A 81 -15.82 -18.13 12.75
CA ARG A 81 -16.69 -17.40 13.70
C ARG A 81 -18.16 -17.52 13.33
N ARG A 82 -18.50 -17.42 12.05
CA ARG A 82 -19.90 -17.50 11.60
C ARG A 82 -20.55 -18.85 11.97
N LEU A 83 -19.83 -19.96 11.80
CA LEU A 83 -20.34 -21.27 12.20
C LEU A 83 -20.41 -21.40 13.73
N SER A 84 -19.38 -20.94 14.45
CA SER A 84 -19.34 -20.97 15.92
C SER A 84 -20.42 -20.12 16.57
N ASP A 85 -20.69 -18.93 16.04
CA ASP A 85 -21.74 -18.02 16.53
C ASP A 85 -23.12 -18.62 16.26
N TYR A 86 -23.32 -19.24 15.09
CA TYR A 86 -24.57 -19.91 14.77
C TYR A 86 -24.82 -21.11 15.69
N ALA A 87 -23.80 -21.94 15.90
CA ALA A 87 -23.82 -23.05 16.84
C ALA A 87 -24.23 -22.61 18.25
N SER A 88 -23.61 -21.52 18.73
CA SER A 88 -23.86 -20.95 20.05
C SER A 88 -25.27 -20.39 20.17
N LYS A 89 -25.75 -19.69 19.13
CA LYS A 89 -27.10 -19.11 19.09
C LYS A 89 -28.20 -20.16 19.24
N TYR A 90 -28.00 -21.34 18.69
CA TYR A 90 -28.98 -22.42 18.73
C TYR A 90 -28.68 -23.50 19.76
N ASP A 91 -27.55 -23.42 20.48
CA ASP A 91 -27.09 -24.41 21.45
C ASP A 91 -27.02 -25.83 20.85
N LEU A 92 -26.40 -25.93 19.67
CA LEU A 92 -26.39 -27.16 18.88
C LEU A 92 -25.46 -28.25 19.42
N GLY A 93 -24.57 -27.91 20.36
CA GLY A 93 -23.56 -28.81 20.92
C GLY A 93 -24.05 -29.69 22.09
N THR A 94 -25.26 -29.46 22.61
CA THR A 94 -25.76 -30.15 23.80
C THR A 94 -27.02 -30.97 23.49
N ALA A 95 -27.05 -32.22 23.96
CA ALA A 95 -28.18 -33.11 23.76
C ALA A 95 -29.35 -32.67 24.65
N GLU A 96 -30.57 -32.77 24.14
CA GLU A 96 -31.79 -32.50 24.90
C GLU A 96 -32.73 -33.69 24.81
N ALA A 97 -33.04 -34.30 25.95
CA ALA A 97 -33.90 -35.48 26.00
C ALA A 97 -35.36 -35.11 25.70
N ALA A 98 -36.11 -36.05 25.11
CA ALA A 98 -37.56 -35.95 25.02
C ALA A 98 -38.18 -35.97 26.43
N VAL A 99 -39.27 -35.24 26.59
CA VAL A 99 -40.06 -35.13 27.81
C VAL A 99 -41.53 -35.41 27.52
N ASP A 100 -42.11 -36.37 28.23
CA ASP A 100 -43.55 -36.56 28.26
C ASP A 100 -44.13 -35.78 29.43
N TYR A 101 -45.22 -35.04 29.22
CA TYR A 101 -45.95 -34.36 30.29
C TYR A 101 -47.46 -34.54 30.14
N LYS A 102 -48.21 -34.35 31.22
CA LYS A 102 -49.67 -34.42 31.19
C LYS A 102 -50.28 -33.02 31.02
N ASP A 103 -51.24 -32.87 30.11
CA ASP A 103 -52.01 -31.64 29.96
C ASP A 103 -53.07 -31.48 31.08
N ALA A 104 -53.81 -30.36 31.06
CA ALA A 104 -54.85 -30.07 32.05
C ALA A 104 -56.06 -31.04 31.99
N ALA A 105 -56.18 -31.83 30.91
CA ALA A 105 -57.17 -32.89 30.75
C ALA A 105 -56.60 -34.28 31.14
N GLY A 106 -55.34 -34.34 31.58
CA GLY A 106 -54.67 -35.58 31.95
C GLY A 106 -54.10 -36.39 30.78
N ASN A 107 -54.12 -35.85 29.56
CA ASN A 107 -53.57 -36.51 28.38
C ASN A 107 -52.05 -36.37 28.36
N THR A 108 -51.36 -37.45 28.04
CA THR A 108 -49.91 -37.41 27.78
C THR A 108 -49.65 -36.65 26.49
N VAL A 109 -48.99 -35.50 26.60
CA VAL A 109 -48.38 -34.78 25.49
C VAL A 109 -46.95 -35.28 25.38
N VAL A 110 -46.70 -36.06 24.33
CA VAL A 110 -45.37 -36.52 23.97
C VAL A 110 -44.66 -35.35 23.29
N SER A 111 -43.60 -34.82 23.90
CA SER A 111 -42.67 -34.02 23.09
C SER A 111 -42.08 -34.94 22.04
N GLY A 112 -42.01 -34.49 20.78
CA GLY A 112 -41.44 -35.31 19.70
C GLY A 112 -40.03 -35.80 20.00
N GLU A 113 -39.42 -36.54 19.07
CA GLU A 113 -38.06 -37.09 19.22
C GLU A 113 -37.08 -36.06 19.82
N GLY A 114 -36.24 -36.47 20.77
CA GLY A 114 -35.25 -35.59 21.40
C GLY A 114 -34.30 -34.93 20.40
N TYR A 115 -33.45 -34.02 20.88
CA TYR A 115 -32.43 -33.41 20.04
C TYR A 115 -31.08 -34.13 20.19
N THR A 116 -30.55 -34.59 19.05
CA THR A 116 -29.18 -35.10 18.93
C THR A 116 -28.24 -33.96 18.52
N PRO A 117 -27.13 -33.74 19.24
CA PRO A 117 -26.14 -32.74 18.89
C PRO A 117 -25.62 -32.90 17.47
N VAL A 118 -25.40 -31.77 16.79
CA VAL A 118 -24.72 -31.74 15.49
C VAL A 118 -23.26 -31.37 15.71
N GLY A 119 -22.34 -32.12 15.12
CA GLY A 119 -20.89 -31.94 15.30
C GLY A 119 -20.33 -30.75 14.51
N ILE A 120 -20.46 -29.54 15.06
CA ILE A 120 -19.89 -28.31 14.45
C ILE A 120 -18.36 -28.35 14.40
N GLU A 121 -17.70 -29.02 15.34
CA GLU A 121 -16.24 -29.19 15.30
C GLU A 121 -15.79 -29.92 14.04
N ALA A 122 -16.57 -30.89 13.56
CA ALA A 122 -16.30 -31.57 12.30
C ALA A 122 -16.47 -30.61 11.10
N ASP A 123 -17.47 -29.74 11.13
CA ASP A 123 -17.70 -28.73 10.09
C ASP A 123 -16.58 -27.68 10.04
N ILE A 124 -16.10 -27.21 11.19
CA ILE A 124 -14.95 -26.30 11.30
C ILE A 124 -13.67 -26.99 10.83
N SER A 125 -13.47 -28.26 11.20
CA SER A 125 -12.34 -29.05 10.72
C SER A 125 -12.34 -29.20 9.19
N GLU A 126 -13.51 -29.43 8.60
CA GLU A 126 -13.67 -29.50 7.14
C GLU A 126 -13.40 -28.16 6.45
N LEU A 127 -13.84 -27.04 7.04
CA LEU A 127 -13.48 -25.70 6.58
C LEU A 127 -11.96 -25.49 6.58
N SER A 128 -11.28 -25.87 7.66
CA SER A 128 -9.83 -25.77 7.80
C SER A 128 -9.09 -26.58 6.73
N LYS A 129 -9.55 -27.81 6.49
CA LYS A 129 -9.01 -28.67 5.44
C LYS A 129 -9.22 -28.07 4.04
N THR A 130 -10.41 -27.54 3.78
CA THR A 130 -10.75 -26.91 2.50
C THR A 130 -9.88 -25.68 2.26
N TYR A 131 -9.79 -24.78 3.25
CA TYR A 131 -8.95 -23.59 3.20
C TYR A 131 -7.48 -23.93 2.95
N SER A 132 -6.95 -24.93 3.67
CA SER A 132 -5.59 -25.41 3.50
C SER A 132 -5.32 -25.92 2.09
N GLY A 133 -6.30 -26.53 1.42
CA GLY A 133 -6.22 -26.95 0.02
C GLY A 133 -6.21 -25.79 -0.98
N LEU A 134 -6.86 -24.66 -0.67
CA LEU A 134 -6.92 -23.48 -1.53
C LEU A 134 -5.70 -22.57 -1.39
N LEU A 135 -5.05 -22.58 -0.22
CA LEU A 135 -3.92 -21.72 0.10
C LEU A 135 -2.81 -21.74 -0.95
N PRO A 136 -2.35 -22.90 -1.48
CA PRO A 136 -1.32 -22.93 -2.52
C PRO A 136 -1.72 -22.18 -3.79
N ALA A 137 -2.93 -22.41 -4.29
CA ALA A 137 -3.42 -21.75 -5.51
C ALA A 137 -3.55 -20.23 -5.32
N ARG A 138 -4.04 -19.80 -4.15
CA ARG A 138 -4.13 -18.37 -3.80
C ARG A 138 -2.77 -17.72 -3.65
N ARG A 139 -1.83 -18.39 -3.00
CA ARG A 139 -0.45 -17.91 -2.86
C ARG A 139 0.20 -17.78 -4.23
N LYS A 140 0.05 -18.78 -5.09
CA LYS A 140 0.58 -18.73 -6.47
C LYS A 140 0.04 -17.53 -7.24
N ALA A 141 -1.27 -17.32 -7.23
CA ALA A 141 -1.90 -16.16 -7.88
C ALA A 141 -1.41 -14.84 -7.26
N GLY A 142 -1.31 -14.77 -5.93
CA GLY A 142 -0.78 -13.60 -5.22
C GLY A 142 0.68 -13.31 -5.56
N ILE A 143 1.53 -14.34 -5.68
CA ILE A 143 2.93 -14.20 -6.08
C ILE A 143 2.99 -13.62 -7.50
N GLN A 144 2.24 -14.18 -8.44
CA GLN A 144 2.19 -13.69 -9.82
C GLN A 144 1.75 -12.22 -9.88
N ALA A 145 0.65 -11.88 -9.20
CA ALA A 145 0.18 -10.50 -9.11
C ALA A 145 1.21 -9.57 -8.48
N ALA A 146 1.93 -10.01 -7.43
CA ALA A 146 2.96 -9.21 -6.79
C ALA A 146 4.14 -8.90 -7.74
N TYR A 147 4.58 -9.84 -8.57
CA TYR A 147 5.58 -9.56 -9.61
C TYR A 147 5.05 -8.58 -10.67
N GLU A 148 3.81 -8.76 -11.12
CA GLU A 148 3.20 -7.88 -12.11
C GLU A 148 3.03 -6.44 -11.57
N GLU A 149 2.52 -6.28 -10.36
CA GLU A 149 2.28 -4.99 -9.73
C GLU A 149 3.58 -4.28 -9.32
N THR A 150 4.54 -5.02 -8.76
CA THR A 150 5.76 -4.43 -8.17
C THR A 150 6.86 -4.26 -9.20
N LEU A 151 7.04 -5.24 -10.09
CA LEU A 151 8.12 -5.25 -11.08
C LEU A 151 7.62 -4.97 -12.50
N GLY A 152 6.30 -4.95 -12.76
CA GLY A 152 5.74 -4.67 -14.07
C GLY A 152 6.00 -5.79 -15.09
N ARG A 153 6.24 -7.02 -14.63
CA ARG A 153 6.46 -8.20 -15.49
C ARG A 153 5.85 -9.46 -14.87
N GLN A 154 5.66 -10.48 -15.69
CA GLN A 154 5.23 -11.79 -15.20
C GLN A 154 6.35 -12.49 -14.42
N ALA A 155 5.96 -13.24 -13.39
CA ALA A 155 6.85 -14.12 -12.64
C ALA A 155 7.22 -15.34 -13.48
N SER A 156 8.50 -15.73 -13.45
CA SER A 156 8.93 -17.01 -14.02
C SER A 156 8.50 -18.20 -13.15
N GLU A 157 8.47 -19.40 -13.72
CA GLU A 157 8.10 -20.62 -12.96
C GLU A 157 9.07 -20.89 -11.79
N GLU A 158 10.37 -20.63 -11.97
CA GLU A 158 11.37 -20.78 -10.91
C GLU A 158 11.17 -19.80 -9.76
N GLU A 159 10.81 -18.55 -10.06
CA GLU A 159 10.52 -17.51 -9.07
C GLU A 159 9.28 -17.84 -8.26
N ILE A 160 8.24 -18.36 -8.92
CA ILE A 160 7.03 -18.84 -8.26
C ILE A 160 7.38 -20.00 -7.33
N ALA A 161 8.13 -21.00 -7.80
CA ALA A 161 8.51 -22.15 -7.00
C ALA A 161 9.33 -21.75 -5.75
N LYS A 162 10.31 -20.86 -5.91
CA LYS A 162 11.12 -20.34 -4.78
C LYS A 162 10.27 -19.53 -3.80
N ALA A 163 9.35 -18.70 -4.29
CA ALA A 163 8.46 -17.94 -3.42
C ALA A 163 7.50 -18.87 -2.65
N GLU A 164 6.92 -19.88 -3.31
CA GLU A 164 6.10 -20.90 -2.65
C GLU A 164 6.86 -21.66 -1.56
N GLU A 165 8.12 -22.03 -1.81
CA GLU A 165 8.98 -22.67 -0.81
C GLU A 165 9.22 -21.76 0.41
N ARG A 166 9.48 -20.47 0.18
CA ARG A 166 9.63 -19.48 1.27
C ARG A 166 8.35 -19.31 2.07
N PHE A 167 7.18 -19.36 1.44
CA PHE A 167 5.88 -19.38 2.12
C PHE A 167 5.64 -20.67 2.91
N LYS A 168 6.16 -21.82 2.46
CA LYS A 168 6.10 -23.08 3.23
C LYS A 168 7.02 -23.03 4.44
N ASN A 169 8.21 -22.45 4.29
CA ASN A 169 9.21 -22.30 5.34
C ASN A 169 8.93 -21.12 6.29
N GLN A 170 7.75 -20.49 6.19
CA GLN A 170 7.35 -19.34 7.02
C GLN A 170 8.31 -18.14 6.97
N VAL A 171 9.08 -18.01 5.87
CA VAL A 171 9.91 -16.83 5.63
C VAL A 171 9.04 -15.60 5.38
N TYR A 172 7.87 -15.81 4.78
CA TYR A 172 6.82 -14.81 4.62
C TYR A 172 5.53 -15.33 5.28
N GLY A 173 4.97 -14.53 6.20
CA GLY A 173 3.67 -14.77 6.80
C GLY A 173 2.51 -14.36 5.90
N SER A 174 2.72 -13.37 5.02
CA SER A 174 1.69 -12.81 4.15
C SER A 174 2.21 -12.43 2.76
N ILE A 175 1.30 -12.18 1.82
CA ILE A 175 1.67 -11.70 0.48
C ILE A 175 2.25 -10.29 0.51
N ASP A 176 1.88 -9.49 1.51
CA ASP A 176 2.38 -8.11 1.65
C ASP A 176 3.84 -8.10 2.11
N GLU A 177 4.24 -9.00 3.02
CA GLU A 177 5.66 -9.18 3.37
C GLU A 177 6.49 -9.63 2.16
N PHE A 178 5.90 -10.45 1.28
CA PHE A 178 6.54 -10.84 0.03
C PHE A 178 6.73 -9.64 -0.91
N ARG A 179 5.68 -8.82 -1.11
CA ARG A 179 5.76 -7.57 -1.89
C ARG A 179 6.82 -6.62 -1.33
N ASP A 180 6.90 -6.46 -0.01
CA ASP A 180 7.92 -5.67 0.67
C ASP A 180 9.34 -6.21 0.43
N SER A 181 9.48 -7.52 0.28
CA SER A 181 10.77 -8.12 -0.09
C SER A 181 11.12 -7.88 -1.55
N LEU A 182 10.13 -7.87 -2.45
CA LEU A 182 10.31 -7.56 -3.87
C LEU A 182 10.70 -6.09 -4.08
N SER A 183 10.11 -5.15 -3.34
CA SER A 183 10.47 -3.72 -3.43
C SER A 183 11.90 -3.44 -2.94
N LYS A 184 12.44 -4.31 -2.08
CA LYS A 184 13.84 -4.27 -1.62
C LYS A 184 14.79 -5.05 -2.54
N SER A 185 14.28 -5.72 -3.57
CA SER A 185 15.11 -6.52 -4.48
C SER A 185 16.03 -5.62 -5.31
N PRO A 186 17.22 -6.11 -5.70
CA PRO A 186 18.11 -5.38 -6.59
C PRO A 186 17.45 -5.03 -7.93
N GLU A 187 16.54 -5.87 -8.42
CA GLU A 187 15.80 -5.62 -9.66
C GLU A 187 14.87 -4.40 -9.54
N TYR A 188 14.05 -4.36 -8.48
CA TYR A 188 13.20 -3.20 -8.21
C TYR A 188 14.02 -1.93 -8.03
N GLN A 189 15.10 -2.01 -7.25
CA GLN A 189 15.99 -0.88 -7.02
C GLN A 189 16.63 -0.37 -8.32
N LYS A 190 17.05 -1.23 -9.24
CA LYS A 190 17.61 -0.82 -10.53
C LYS A 190 16.57 -0.18 -11.44
N LYS A 191 15.33 -0.68 -11.42
CA LYS A 191 14.25 -0.21 -12.29
C LYS A 191 13.63 1.10 -11.81
N PHE A 192 13.48 1.27 -10.49
CA PHE A 192 12.66 2.34 -9.92
C PHE A 192 13.38 3.28 -8.96
N ASN A 193 14.68 3.12 -8.66
CA ASN A 193 15.37 4.14 -7.86
C ASN A 193 15.36 5.49 -8.61
N GLN A 194 14.49 6.38 -8.14
CA GLN A 194 14.66 7.82 -8.19
C GLN A 194 15.29 8.21 -6.87
N SER A 195 16.61 8.05 -6.77
CA SER A 195 17.34 8.75 -5.72
C SER A 195 17.05 10.24 -5.89
N TYR A 196 16.99 11.01 -4.79
CA TYR A 196 16.88 12.47 -4.86
C TYR A 196 17.94 13.07 -5.82
N LEU A 197 19.12 12.44 -5.86
CA LEU A 197 20.19 12.80 -6.78
C LEU A 197 19.81 12.57 -8.26
N ASP A 198 19.08 11.52 -8.59
CA ASP A 198 18.63 11.28 -9.97
C ASP A 198 17.62 12.31 -10.43
N ASN A 199 16.70 12.74 -9.55
CA ASN A 199 15.78 13.84 -9.85
C ASN A 199 16.54 15.16 -10.07
N TYR A 200 17.58 15.44 -9.26
CA TYR A 200 18.44 16.60 -9.47
C TYR A 200 19.18 16.53 -10.82
N TYR A 201 19.72 15.37 -11.20
CA TYR A 201 20.39 15.23 -12.48
C TYR A 201 19.42 15.23 -13.66
N ASP A 202 18.19 14.77 -13.49
CA ASP A 202 17.16 14.81 -14.52
C ASP A 202 16.71 16.25 -14.85
N THR A 203 16.69 17.15 -13.87
CA THR A 203 16.44 18.58 -14.12
C THR A 203 17.64 19.28 -14.76
N MET A 204 18.86 18.88 -14.40
CA MET A 204 20.10 19.51 -14.89
C MET A 204 20.51 19.04 -16.29
N PHE A 205 20.42 17.74 -16.56
CA PHE A 205 20.96 17.10 -17.76
C PHE A 205 19.92 16.36 -18.61
N GLY A 206 18.63 16.45 -18.23
CA GLY A 206 17.55 15.72 -18.87
C GLY A 206 17.40 14.29 -18.37
N LYS A 207 16.31 13.64 -18.78
CA LYS A 207 15.95 12.29 -18.32
C LYS A 207 17.03 11.28 -18.68
N GLN A 208 17.25 10.35 -17.76
CA GLN A 208 18.13 9.20 -17.96
C GLN A 208 17.70 8.35 -19.16
N THR A 209 18.68 7.85 -19.92
CA THR A 209 18.41 6.91 -20.99
C THR A 209 18.10 5.54 -20.42
N VAL A 210 17.23 4.81 -21.12
CA VAL A 210 16.79 3.47 -20.74
C VAL A 210 17.45 2.48 -21.70
N THR A 211 17.95 1.36 -21.18
CA THR A 211 18.50 0.27 -22.00
C THR A 211 17.37 -0.46 -22.74
N ALA A 212 17.71 -1.36 -23.65
CA ALA A 212 16.72 -2.15 -24.39
C ALA A 212 15.82 -2.99 -23.46
N GLU A 213 16.32 -3.32 -22.26
CA GLU A 213 15.66 -4.11 -21.24
C GLU A 213 14.78 -3.29 -20.29
N GLY A 214 14.67 -1.96 -20.51
CA GLY A 214 13.89 -1.10 -19.64
C GLY A 214 14.63 -0.66 -18.36
N GLU A 215 15.92 -0.98 -18.23
CA GLU A 215 16.74 -0.57 -17.08
C GLU A 215 17.28 0.85 -17.27
N ARG A 216 17.41 1.59 -16.17
CA ARG A 216 17.99 2.93 -16.16
C ARG A 216 19.51 2.85 -16.31
N SER A 217 20.06 3.43 -17.37
CA SER A 217 21.45 3.20 -17.80
C SER A 217 22.54 3.92 -16.98
N GLY A 218 22.17 4.79 -16.05
CA GLY A 218 23.12 5.73 -15.42
C GLY A 218 23.43 6.97 -16.27
N LYS A 219 23.14 6.93 -17.58
CA LYS A 219 23.58 7.93 -18.55
C LYS A 219 22.47 8.90 -18.93
N ARG A 220 22.84 10.13 -19.21
CA ARG A 220 21.94 11.22 -19.64
C ARG A 220 22.51 11.88 -20.89
N THR A 221 21.64 12.51 -21.68
CA THR A 221 22.03 13.21 -22.90
C THR A 221 21.84 14.70 -22.69
N PHE A 222 22.95 15.42 -22.53
CA PHE A 222 22.96 16.86 -22.48
C PHE A 222 23.00 17.43 -23.90
N LYS A 223 21.99 18.23 -24.24
CA LYS A 223 21.97 18.96 -25.51
C LYS A 223 22.49 20.37 -25.29
N PHE A 224 23.49 20.73 -26.07
CA PHE A 224 24.14 22.03 -25.99
C PHE A 224 24.03 22.73 -27.34
N ASP A 225 23.55 23.97 -27.33
CA ASP A 225 23.49 24.78 -28.54
C ASP A 225 24.87 25.39 -28.84
N LYS A 226 25.51 24.88 -29.90
CA LYS A 226 26.82 25.36 -30.37
C LYS A 226 26.80 26.85 -30.74
N SER A 227 25.65 27.41 -31.10
CA SER A 227 25.52 28.84 -31.42
C SER A 227 25.82 29.74 -30.22
N LEU A 228 25.69 29.21 -28.99
CA LEU A 228 26.01 29.92 -27.76
C LEU A 228 27.51 29.91 -27.43
N LEU A 229 28.35 29.26 -28.23
CA LEU A 229 29.81 29.36 -28.07
C LEU A 229 30.30 30.65 -28.72
N PRO A 230 31.13 31.45 -28.01
CA PRO A 230 31.89 32.52 -28.64
C PRO A 230 32.72 31.92 -29.77
N GLN A 231 32.62 32.51 -30.96
CA GLN A 231 33.50 32.17 -32.07
C GLN A 231 34.62 33.20 -32.12
N TYR A 232 35.86 32.72 -32.25
CA TYR A 232 37.00 33.58 -32.50
C TYR A 232 37.26 33.59 -34.01
N SER A 233 37.12 34.76 -34.63
CA SER A 233 37.28 34.95 -36.07
C SER A 233 38.73 35.12 -36.52
N GLY A 234 39.67 35.29 -35.58
CA GLY A 234 41.10 35.36 -35.89
C GLY A 234 41.76 33.99 -36.03
N ASP A 235 42.97 33.96 -36.56
CA ASP A 235 43.78 32.75 -36.63
C ASP A 235 44.50 32.51 -35.29
N LEU A 236 43.83 31.79 -34.39
CA LEU A 236 44.38 31.42 -33.08
C LEU A 236 45.42 30.30 -33.26
N GLY A 237 45.10 29.31 -34.09
CA GLY A 237 45.90 28.10 -34.28
C GLY A 237 47.29 28.37 -34.85
N SER A 238 47.42 29.23 -35.87
CA SER A 238 48.75 29.50 -36.46
C SER A 238 49.63 30.37 -35.56
N ARG A 239 49.05 31.29 -34.78
CA ARG A 239 49.79 32.25 -33.96
C ARG A 239 50.19 31.69 -32.61
N THR A 240 49.33 30.88 -31.97
CA THR A 240 49.56 30.39 -30.60
C THR A 240 49.83 28.89 -30.55
N LYS A 241 49.60 28.15 -31.64
CA LYS A 241 49.58 26.68 -31.68
C LYS A 241 48.58 26.05 -30.71
N VAL A 242 47.59 26.82 -30.23
CA VAL A 242 46.51 26.35 -29.37
C VAL A 242 45.29 26.04 -30.24
N ALA A 243 44.75 24.83 -30.11
CA ALA A 243 43.52 24.40 -30.76
C ALA A 243 42.37 24.36 -29.76
N THR A 244 41.18 24.81 -30.16
CA THR A 244 39.96 24.68 -29.35
C THR A 244 39.34 23.30 -29.53
N PRO A 245 38.80 22.68 -28.46
CA PRO A 245 38.05 21.42 -28.59
C PRO A 245 36.82 21.59 -29.50
N ASP A 246 36.52 20.59 -30.33
CA ASP A 246 35.23 20.51 -31.04
C ASP A 246 34.21 19.83 -30.14
N PHE A 247 33.25 20.61 -29.65
CA PHE A 247 32.15 20.10 -28.83
C PHE A 247 31.05 19.56 -29.73
N GLN A 248 30.61 18.32 -29.51
CA GLN A 248 29.41 17.79 -30.16
C GLN A 248 28.15 18.53 -29.67
N SER A 249 27.09 18.58 -30.49
CA SER A 249 25.82 19.21 -30.11
C SER A 249 25.05 18.41 -29.05
N GLU A 250 25.34 17.12 -28.94
CA GLU A 250 24.75 16.22 -27.95
C GLU A 250 25.88 15.43 -27.29
N ILE A 251 25.89 15.41 -25.96
CA ILE A 251 26.88 14.68 -25.17
C ILE A 251 26.11 13.68 -24.31
N THR A 252 26.46 12.40 -24.42
CA THR A 252 25.84 11.34 -23.61
C THR A 252 26.87 10.76 -22.65
N GLY A 253 26.57 10.77 -21.35
CA GLY A 253 27.50 10.31 -20.33
C GLY A 253 26.85 10.22 -18.95
N THR A 254 27.64 9.83 -17.96
CA THR A 254 27.26 9.91 -16.54
C THR A 254 27.17 11.36 -16.08
N PRO A 255 26.44 11.68 -14.98
CA PRO A 255 26.36 13.06 -14.48
C PRO A 255 27.73 13.71 -14.22
N PHE A 256 28.72 12.92 -13.78
CA PHE A 256 30.08 13.40 -13.57
C PHE A 256 30.77 13.81 -14.88
N GLU A 257 30.73 12.94 -15.89
CA GLU A 257 31.29 13.24 -17.22
C GLU A 257 30.59 14.44 -17.87
N LEU A 258 29.28 14.55 -17.72
CA LEU A 258 28.52 15.70 -18.23
C LEU A 258 28.90 16.99 -17.53
N GLN A 259 29.11 16.95 -16.21
CA GLN A 259 29.55 18.12 -15.45
C GLN A 259 30.96 18.55 -15.85
N GLU A 260 31.87 17.61 -16.05
CA GLU A 260 33.22 17.90 -16.57
C GLU A 260 33.17 18.51 -17.98
N GLN A 261 32.31 17.99 -18.86
CA GLN A 261 32.11 18.55 -20.20
C GLN A 261 31.53 19.96 -20.16
N VAL A 262 30.54 20.22 -19.30
CA VAL A 262 29.98 21.57 -19.11
C VAL A 262 31.05 22.52 -18.56
N GLN A 263 31.93 22.05 -17.67
CA GLN A 263 33.05 22.83 -17.16
C GLN A 263 34.07 23.12 -18.28
N ASN A 264 34.44 22.14 -19.09
CA ASN A 264 35.33 22.34 -20.25
C ASN A 264 34.76 23.35 -21.26
N ILE A 265 33.45 23.33 -21.50
CA ILE A 265 32.76 24.33 -22.32
C ILE A 265 32.90 25.72 -21.68
N ARG A 266 32.67 25.85 -20.36
CA ARG A 266 32.81 27.12 -19.64
C ARG A 266 34.24 27.66 -19.69
N ASP A 267 35.23 26.81 -19.50
CA ASP A 267 36.64 27.20 -19.49
C ASP A 267 37.09 27.63 -20.90
N THR A 268 36.64 26.92 -21.94
CA THR A 268 36.90 27.32 -23.33
C THR A 268 36.26 28.67 -23.66
N ARG A 269 35.06 28.94 -23.15
CA ARG A 269 34.41 30.26 -23.31
C ARG A 269 35.23 31.37 -22.65
N GLN A 270 35.69 31.15 -21.43
CA GLN A 270 36.51 32.13 -20.71
C GLN A 270 37.84 32.38 -21.42
N TYR A 271 38.47 31.31 -21.93
CA TYR A 271 39.69 31.41 -22.73
C TYR A 271 39.47 32.23 -24.01
N LEU A 272 38.44 31.91 -24.80
CA LEU A 272 38.14 32.63 -26.04
C LEU A 272 37.77 34.10 -25.79
N PHE A 273 37.02 34.38 -24.73
CA PHE A 273 36.70 35.74 -24.33
C PHE A 273 37.96 36.53 -23.95
N SER A 274 38.84 35.94 -23.14
CA SER A 274 40.11 36.57 -22.74
C SER A 274 41.06 36.77 -23.92
N ALA A 275 41.12 35.81 -24.84
CA ALA A 275 41.89 35.92 -26.08
C ALA A 275 41.33 37.03 -26.97
N GLY A 276 40.00 37.16 -27.08
CA GLY A 276 39.34 38.26 -27.79
C GLY A 276 39.72 39.62 -27.22
N LEU A 277 39.60 39.81 -25.91
CA LEU A 277 39.98 41.05 -25.22
C LEU A 277 41.47 41.39 -25.41
N THR A 278 42.35 40.40 -25.32
CA THR A 278 43.79 40.60 -25.51
C THR A 278 44.11 41.03 -26.94
N ASN A 279 43.46 40.46 -27.95
CA ASN A 279 43.66 40.88 -29.33
C ASN A 279 43.10 42.28 -29.58
N LEU A 280 41.92 42.60 -29.04
CA LEU A 280 41.34 43.95 -29.11
C LEU A 280 42.29 44.99 -28.51
N GLN A 281 42.87 44.70 -27.34
CA GLN A 281 43.89 45.57 -26.73
C GLN A 281 45.10 45.75 -27.64
N GLY A 282 45.60 44.66 -28.25
CA GLY A 282 46.72 44.72 -29.18
C GLY A 282 46.42 45.52 -30.45
N GLU A 283 45.19 45.51 -30.94
CA GLU A 283 44.73 46.35 -32.07
C GLU A 283 44.64 47.81 -31.66
N ILE A 284 44.05 48.11 -30.51
CA ILE A 284 43.97 49.47 -29.94
C ILE A 284 45.39 50.06 -29.76
N ASP A 285 46.33 49.28 -29.23
CA ASP A 285 47.71 49.72 -29.02
C ASP A 285 48.41 50.01 -30.37
N LYS A 286 48.20 49.17 -31.39
CA LYS A 286 48.73 49.39 -32.74
C LYS A 286 48.14 50.64 -33.39
N GLU A 287 46.83 50.84 -33.31
CA GLU A 287 46.17 52.04 -33.85
C GLU A 287 46.63 53.31 -33.11
N THR A 288 46.77 53.23 -31.79
CA THR A 288 47.26 54.35 -30.97
C THR A 288 48.71 54.69 -31.32
N GLN A 289 49.58 53.70 -31.52
CA GLN A 289 50.95 53.91 -32.00
C GLN A 289 50.97 54.51 -33.41
N LYS A 290 50.11 54.02 -34.31
CA LYS A 290 50.00 54.56 -35.68
C LYS A 290 49.57 56.03 -35.65
N LEU A 291 48.53 56.37 -34.89
CA LEU A 291 48.07 57.75 -34.69
C LEU A 291 49.17 58.64 -34.10
N LYS A 292 49.93 58.14 -33.11
CA LYS A 292 51.06 58.88 -32.52
C LYS A 292 52.17 59.13 -33.55
N ASN A 293 52.50 58.14 -34.37
CA ASN A 293 53.50 58.26 -35.43
C ASN A 293 53.05 59.24 -36.52
N GLU A 294 51.79 59.16 -36.94
CA GLU A 294 51.19 60.09 -37.92
C GLU A 294 51.16 61.52 -37.37
N GLY A 295 50.70 61.72 -36.14
CA GLY A 295 50.70 63.03 -35.48
C GLY A 295 52.10 63.63 -35.32
N THR A 296 53.10 62.81 -34.96
CA THR A 296 54.50 63.26 -34.89
C THR A 296 55.02 63.69 -36.28
N LYS A 297 54.64 62.96 -37.33
CA LYS A 297 54.96 63.29 -38.72
C LYS A 297 54.28 64.58 -39.19
N GLU A 298 53.07 64.87 -38.75
CA GLU A 298 52.40 66.14 -39.05
C GLU A 298 53.00 67.31 -38.28
N VAL A 299 53.26 67.15 -36.98
CA VAL A 299 53.91 68.19 -36.17
C VAL A 299 55.28 68.54 -36.72
N SER A 300 56.08 67.55 -37.12
CA SER A 300 57.37 67.80 -37.77
C SER A 300 57.25 68.51 -39.12
N LYS A 301 56.24 68.20 -39.94
CA LYS A 301 55.94 68.95 -41.16
C LYS A 301 55.55 70.40 -40.87
N ILE A 302 54.70 70.63 -39.87
CA ILE A 302 54.28 71.97 -39.45
C ILE A 302 55.48 72.76 -38.90
N ALA A 303 56.32 72.14 -38.07
CA ALA A 303 57.54 72.77 -37.55
C ALA A 303 58.53 73.13 -38.68
N ALA A 304 58.70 72.26 -39.68
CA ALA A 304 59.51 72.54 -40.86
C ALA A 304 58.92 73.67 -41.73
N ALA A 305 57.60 73.71 -41.90
CA ALA A 305 56.94 74.81 -42.60
C ALA A 305 57.05 76.13 -41.82
N GLY A 306 56.92 76.09 -40.49
CA GLY A 306 57.07 77.23 -39.60
C GLY A 306 58.50 77.76 -39.57
N SER A 307 59.52 76.90 -39.60
CA SER A 307 60.93 77.33 -39.70
C SER A 307 61.24 77.96 -41.06
N LEU A 308 60.68 77.43 -42.15
CA LEU A 308 60.77 78.05 -43.48
C LEU A 308 60.11 79.43 -43.50
N TYR A 309 58.92 79.58 -42.91
CA TYR A 309 58.25 80.88 -42.78
C TYR A 309 59.05 81.85 -41.90
N SER A 310 59.59 81.39 -40.78
CA SER A 310 60.43 82.19 -39.88
C SER A 310 61.70 82.68 -40.59
N ASN A 311 62.36 81.82 -41.37
CA ASN A 311 63.56 82.17 -42.14
C ASN A 311 63.24 83.14 -43.30
N LEU A 312 62.07 83.01 -43.93
CA LEU A 312 61.61 83.94 -44.97
C LEU A 312 61.30 85.32 -44.41
N VAL A 313 60.63 85.39 -43.25
CA VAL A 313 60.31 86.66 -42.59
C VAL A 313 61.56 87.32 -42.00
N SER A 314 62.50 86.55 -41.44
CA SER A 314 63.78 87.12 -40.96
C SER A 314 64.68 87.60 -42.10
N GLY A 315 64.68 86.91 -43.25
CA GLY A 315 65.42 87.35 -44.44
C GLY A 315 64.79 88.51 -45.21
N PHE A 316 63.53 88.87 -44.89
CA PHE A 316 62.83 90.00 -45.49
C PHE A 316 62.92 91.28 -44.63
N TRP A 317 63.24 91.15 -43.33
CA TRP A 317 63.30 92.25 -42.36
C TRP A 317 64.67 92.44 -41.69
N GLY A 318 65.67 91.61 -42.02
CA GLY A 318 67.08 91.79 -41.66
C GLY A 318 67.90 92.27 -42.85
#